data_AF-A0ABD2P1Q6-F1
#
_entry.id   AF-A0ABD2P1Q6-F1
#
_cell.length_a   1.000
_cell.length_b   1.000
_cell.length_c   1.000
_cell.angle_alpha   90.00
_cell.angle_beta   90.00
_cell.angle_gamma   90.00
#
_symmetry.space_group_name_H-M   'P 1'
#
loop_
_entity.id
_entity.type
_entity.pdbx_description
1 polymer ?
#
loop_
_entity_poly.entity_id
_entity_poly.type
_entity_poly.pdbx_seq_one_letter_code
_entity_poly.pdbx_strand_id
1 'polypeptide(L)'
;MLDHIGVKVEEANIKVKQLPSKKPMKPYVVTIKEEQMRNLVLNRKIKGLLKSSAINLEGTEINIFINEDLPKLIQELFFKAKMLKQLGYRYIWTKEGKMP
;
A
#
# COMPACT_ATOMS: atom_id res chain seq x y z
N MET A 1 2.92 17.86 0.92
CA MET A 1 2.52 16.52 0.41
C MET A 1 1.41 15.87 1.25
N LEU A 2 1.37 16.08 2.57
CA LEU A 2 0.31 15.56 3.47
C LEU A 2 -0.92 16.49 3.58
N ASP A 3 -0.77 17.80 3.33
CA ASP A 3 -1.89 18.77 3.42
C ASP A 3 -3.00 18.57 2.39
N HIS A 4 -2.68 17.94 1.25
CA HIS A 4 -3.65 17.67 0.17
C HIS A 4 -4.61 16.51 0.50
N ILE A 5 -4.48 15.92 1.69
CA ILE A 5 -5.30 14.78 2.14
C ILE A 5 -6.41 15.27 3.10
N GLY A 6 -6.43 16.55 3.51
CA GLY A 6 -7.46 17.09 4.40
C GLY A 6 -7.39 16.54 5.83
N VAL A 7 -6.26 15.93 6.19
CA VAL A 7 -5.98 15.41 7.52
C VAL A 7 -4.93 16.33 8.12
N LYS A 8 -5.24 16.99 9.24
CA LYS A 8 -4.23 17.68 10.06
C LYS A 8 -3.36 16.61 10.72
N VAL A 9 -2.31 16.20 10.02
CA VAL A 9 -1.34 15.25 10.55
C VAL A 9 -0.34 16.05 11.38
N GLU A 10 -0.33 15.85 12.70
CA GLU A 10 0.86 16.23 13.47
C GLU A 10 2.04 15.38 12.98
N GLU A 11 3.10 16.02 12.50
CA GLU A 11 4.28 15.37 11.89
C GLU A 11 4.88 14.26 12.77
N ALA A 12 4.65 14.31 14.09
CA ALA A 12 5.09 13.31 15.08
C ALA A 12 4.49 11.89 14.90
N ASN A 13 3.48 11.71 14.04
CA ASN A 13 2.74 10.46 13.87
C ASN A 13 3.08 9.68 12.59
N ILE A 14 3.95 10.22 11.72
CA ILE A 14 4.37 9.57 10.49
C ILE A 14 5.90 9.42 10.46
N LYS A 15 6.38 8.20 10.23
CA LYS A 15 7.81 7.93 9.97
C LYS A 15 7.98 7.34 8.56
N VAL A 16 8.94 7.85 7.81
CA VAL A 16 9.23 7.37 6.45
C VAL A 16 10.64 6.79 6.40
N LYS A 17 10.79 5.59 5.85
CA LYS A 17 12.09 4.93 5.65
C LYS A 17 12.19 4.41 4.22
N GLN A 18 13.25 4.75 3.51
CA GLN A 18 13.53 4.17 2.19
C GLN A 18 14.10 2.76 2.37
N LEU A 19 13.56 1.78 1.65
CA LEU A 19 14.06 0.41 1.68
C LEU A 19 15.21 0.22 0.69
N PRO A 20 16.17 -0.66 1.02
CA PRO A 20 17.17 -1.09 0.05
C PRO A 20 16.49 -1.83 -1.11
N SER A 21 16.84 -1.47 -2.33
CA SER A 21 16.37 -2.14 -3.54
C SER A 21 17.46 -2.06 -4.61
N LYS A 22 17.55 -3.12 -5.42
CA LYS A 22 18.41 -3.17 -6.62
C LYS A 22 17.79 -2.44 -7.82
N LYS A 23 16.52 -2.03 -7.71
CA LYS A 23 15.81 -1.29 -8.76
C LYS A 23 16.12 0.21 -8.67
N PRO A 24 16.10 0.95 -9.80
CA PRO A 24 16.36 2.39 -9.81
C PRO A 24 15.36 3.16 -8.93
N MET A 25 14.10 2.73 -8.90
CA MET A 25 13.09 3.28 -8.00
C MET A 25 13.00 2.45 -6.72
N LYS A 26 13.44 3.02 -5.61
CA LYS A 26 13.43 2.37 -4.29
C LYS A 26 12.08 2.58 -3.60
N PRO A 27 11.47 1.53 -3.02
CA PRO A 27 10.23 1.69 -2.28
C PRO A 27 10.47 2.37 -0.94
N TYR A 28 9.43 3.01 -0.42
CA TYR A 28 9.41 3.60 0.92
C TYR A 28 8.43 2.84 1.81
N VAL A 29 8.81 2.66 3.07
CA VAL A 29 7.92 2.22 4.13
C VAL A 29 7.49 3.44 4.93
N VAL A 30 6.18 3.60 5.06
CA VAL A 30 5.55 4.67 5.83
C VAL A 30 4.89 4.04 7.05
N THR A 31 5.38 4.38 8.24
CA THR A 31 4.75 4.01 9.51
C THR A 31 3.81 5.13 9.93
N ILE A 32 2.53 4.82 10.07
CA ILE A 32 1.50 5.73 10.56
C ILE A 32 1.02 5.16 11.89
N LYS A 33 1.15 5.92 12.97
CA LYS A 33 0.75 5.46 14.33
C LYS A 33 -0.76 5.31 14.46
N GLU A 34 -1.52 6.18 13.78
CA GLU A 34 -2.97 6.20 13.86
C GLU A 34 -3.61 5.24 12.86
N GLU A 35 -4.34 4.24 13.36
CA GLU A 35 -4.93 3.19 12.54
C GLU A 35 -6.00 3.72 11.57
N GLN A 36 -6.82 4.68 12.01
CA GLN A 36 -7.85 5.28 11.15
C GLN A 36 -7.23 5.97 9.93
N MET A 37 -6.17 6.76 10.15
CA MET A 37 -5.43 7.43 9.08
C MET A 37 -4.77 6.42 8.13
N ARG A 38 -4.14 5.38 8.68
CA ARG A 38 -3.57 4.27 7.89
C ARG A 38 -4.63 3.62 7.00
N ASN A 39 -5.79 3.30 7.53
CA ASN A 39 -6.88 2.65 6.78
C ASN A 39 -7.45 3.59 5.71
N LEU A 40 -7.53 4.90 5.98
CA LEU A 40 -7.95 5.89 4.99
C LEU A 40 -6.98 5.96 3.80
N VAL A 41 -5.67 5.94 4.06
CA VAL A 41 -4.63 5.89 3.02
C VAL A 41 -4.73 4.60 2.22
N LEU A 42 -4.89 3.45 2.88
CA LEU A 42 -5.04 2.16 2.21
C LEU A 42 -6.32 2.08 1.37
N ASN A 43 -7.43 2.69 1.81
CA ASN A 43 -8.68 2.69 1.03
C ASN A 43 -8.57 3.51 -0.28
N ARG A 44 -7.62 4.45 -0.39
CA ARG A 44 -7.35 5.11 -1.67
C ARG A 44 -6.78 4.16 -2.72
N LYS A 45 -6.17 3.04 -2.32
CA LYS A 45 -5.76 1.94 -3.23
C LYS A 45 -6.95 1.35 -4.00
N ILE A 46 -8.14 1.35 -3.39
CA ILE A 46 -9.34 0.73 -3.95
C ILE A 46 -9.94 1.60 -5.07
N LYS A 47 -9.65 2.92 -5.08
CA LYS A 47 -10.20 3.88 -6.04
C LYS A 47 -9.45 3.96 -7.37
N GLY A 48 -8.52 3.05 -7.65
CA GLY A 48 -7.80 2.97 -8.92
C GLY A 48 -6.32 3.33 -8.83
N LEU A 49 -5.74 3.70 -9.97
CA LEU A 49 -4.30 3.98 -10.10
C LEU A 49 -4.00 5.40 -9.59
N LEU A 50 -3.29 5.52 -8.47
CA LEU A 50 -2.86 6.83 -7.97
C LEU A 50 -1.74 7.36 -8.87
N LYS A 51 -1.93 8.55 -9.46
CA LYS A 51 -0.92 9.21 -10.29
C LYS A 51 -0.24 10.35 -9.53
N SER A 52 1.02 10.63 -9.83
CA SER A 52 1.78 11.74 -9.22
C SER A 52 1.12 13.11 -9.48
N SER A 53 0.53 13.30 -10.65
CA SER A 53 -0.23 14.50 -11.03
C SER A 53 -1.41 14.78 -10.09
N ALA A 54 -2.11 13.73 -9.64
CA ALA A 54 -3.26 13.85 -8.73
C ALA A 54 -2.88 14.27 -7.30
N ILE A 55 -1.58 14.28 -6.96
CA ILE A 55 -1.07 14.66 -5.64
C ILE A 55 -0.05 15.79 -5.70
N ASN A 56 -0.03 16.56 -6.79
CA ASN A 56 0.85 17.73 -6.99
C ASN A 56 2.33 17.42 -6.76
N LEU A 57 2.77 16.24 -7.22
CA LEU A 57 4.18 15.90 -7.31
C LEU A 57 4.76 16.46 -8.59
N GLU A 58 5.82 17.25 -8.49
CA GLU A 58 6.55 17.78 -9.63
C GLU A 58 7.29 16.67 -10.40
N GLY A 59 7.40 16.83 -11.72
CA GLY A 59 8.13 15.93 -12.61
C GLY A 59 7.24 15.05 -13.49
N THR A 60 7.85 14.00 -14.05
CA THR A 60 7.18 13.08 -14.97
C THR A 60 6.02 12.34 -14.27
N GLU A 61 4.88 12.22 -14.96
CA GLU A 61 3.73 11.49 -14.42
C GLU A 61 4.10 10.02 -14.18
N ILE A 62 4.00 9.58 -12.92
CA ILE A 62 4.26 8.20 -12.51
C ILE A 62 3.09 7.64 -11.74
N ASN A 63 2.96 6.33 -11.82
CA ASN A 63 1.96 5.57 -11.07
C ASN A 63 2.51 5.21 -9.70
N ILE A 64 1.75 5.53 -8.67
CA ILE A 64 2.08 5.31 -7.27
C ILE A 64 1.28 4.12 -6.77
N PHE A 65 1.99 3.13 -6.26
CA PHE A 65 1.40 1.93 -5.69
C PHE A 65 1.54 1.96 -4.18
N ILE A 66 0.40 2.02 -3.48
CA ILE A 66 0.35 1.92 -2.03
C ILE A 66 -0.05 0.49 -1.68
N ASN A 67 0.77 -0.19 -0.88
CA ASN A 67 0.49 -1.52 -0.39
C ASN A 67 0.64 -1.55 1.14
N GLU A 68 -0.15 -2.42 1.76
CA GLU A 68 0.03 -2.77 3.15
C GLU A 68 1.33 -3.58 3.28
N ASP A 69 2.16 -3.25 4.28
CA ASP A 69 3.30 -4.09 4.64
C ASP A 69 2.77 -5.30 5.41
N LEU A 70 2.95 -6.49 4.83
CA LEU A 70 2.42 -7.73 5.36
C LEU A 70 3.54 -8.58 5.96
N PRO A 71 3.28 -9.34 7.04
CA PRO A 71 4.24 -10.32 7.53
C PRO A 71 4.63 -11.34 6.46
N LYS A 72 5.88 -11.80 6.48
CA LYS A 72 6.44 -12.73 5.48
C LYS A 72 5.56 -13.96 5.25
N LEU A 73 5.03 -14.55 6.32
CA LEU A 73 4.12 -15.69 6.25
C LEU A 73 2.87 -15.39 5.40
N ILE A 74 2.26 -14.22 5.61
CA ILE A 74 1.07 -13.79 4.86
C ILE A 74 1.43 -13.51 3.41
N GLN A 75 2.60 -12.93 3.14
CA GLN A 75 3.08 -12.73 1.77
C GLN A 75 3.25 -14.07 1.04
N GLU A 76 3.86 -15.07 1.67
CA GLU A 76 4.02 -16.41 1.09
C GLU A 76 2.69 -17.09 0.79
N LEU A 77 1.72 -17.00 1.71
CA LEU A 77 0.36 -17.49 1.49
C LEU A 77 -0.30 -16.80 0.30
N PHE A 78 -0.15 -15.48 0.19
CA PHE A 78 -0.67 -14.72 -0.94
C PHE A 78 -0.07 -15.17 -2.28
N PHE A 79 1.26 -15.38 -2.34
CA PHE A 79 1.91 -15.86 -3.57
C PHE A 79 1.46 -17.27 -3.94
N LYS A 80 1.37 -18.18 -2.97
CA LYS A 80 0.84 -19.53 -3.20
C LYS A 80 -0.59 -19.51 -3.71
N ALA A 81 -1.47 -18.71 -3.10
CA ALA A 81 -2.85 -18.55 -3.57
C ALA A 81 -2.89 -18.03 -5.01
N LYS A 82 -2.05 -17.04 -5.36
CA LYS A 82 -1.97 -16.51 -6.72
C LYS A 82 -1.52 -17.57 -7.74
N MET A 83 -0.60 -18.47 -7.37
CA MET A 83 -0.20 -19.60 -8.22
C MET A 83 -1.37 -20.58 -8.42
N LEU A 84 -2.10 -20.92 -7.37
CA LEU A 84 -3.28 -21.76 -7.46
C LEU A 84 -4.36 -21.15 -8.38
N LYS A 85 -4.50 -19.81 -8.41
CA LYS A 85 -5.36 -19.12 -9.38
C LYS A 85 -5.05 -19.49 -10.82
N GLN A 86 -3.76 -19.52 -11.16
CA GLN A 86 -3.28 -19.77 -12.51
C GLN A 86 -3.59 -21.22 -12.93
N LEU A 87 -3.73 -22.12 -11.97
CA LEU A 87 -4.15 -23.51 -12.15
C LEU A 87 -5.67 -23.68 -12.18
N GLY A 88 -6.45 -22.59 -12.15
CA GLY A 88 -7.91 -22.62 -12.25
C GLY A 88 -8.67 -22.64 -10.92
N TYR A 89 -7.97 -22.64 -9.78
CA TYR A 89 -8.62 -22.63 -8.46
C TYR A 89 -9.18 -21.24 -8.12
N ARG A 90 -10.37 -21.21 -7.53
CA ARG A 90 -10.99 -20.00 -6.99
C ARG A 90 -10.68 -19.90 -5.50
N TYR A 91 -10.32 -18.71 -5.02
CA TYR A 91 -10.15 -18.43 -3.61
C TYR A 91 -10.71 -17.04 -3.26
N ILE A 92 -11.19 -16.92 -2.03
CA ILE A 92 -11.59 -15.65 -1.41
C ILE A 92 -10.49 -15.27 -0.44
N TRP A 93 -9.91 -14.09 -0.62
CA TRP A 93 -8.93 -13.54 0.30
C TRP A 93 -9.63 -12.67 1.33
N THR A 94 -9.53 -13.03 2.60
CA THR A 94 -10.03 -12.21 3.69
C THR A 94 -8.89 -11.87 4.64
N LYS A 95 -8.86 -10.62 5.11
CA LYS A 95 -7.79 -10.11 5.98
C LYS A 95 -7.68 -10.90 7.30
N GLU A 96 -8.78 -11.51 7.73
CA GLU A 96 -8.87 -12.35 8.93
C GLU A 96 -8.91 -13.86 8.64
N GLY A 97 -8.79 -14.28 7.38
CA GLY A 97 -8.93 -15.70 7.00
C GLY A 97 -10.32 -16.30 7.19
N LYS A 98 -11.32 -15.51 7.62
CA LYS A 98 -12.73 -15.94 7.74
C LYS A 98 -13.37 -16.01 6.35
N MET A 99 -13.98 -17.14 5.99
CA MET A 99 -14.90 -17.19 4.84
C MET A 99 -16.26 -16.60 5.24
N PRO A 100 -16.94 -15.86 4.35
CA PRO A 100 -18.34 -15.54 4.52
C PRO A 100 -19.23 -16.78 4.46
#